data_AF-A0A316RBG6-F1
#
_entry.id   AF-A0A316RBG6-F1
#
_cell.length_a   1.000
_cell.length_b   1.000
_cell.length_c   1.000
_cell.angle_alpha   90.00
_cell.angle_beta   90.00
_cell.angle_gamma   90.00
#
_symmetry.space_group_name_H-M   'P 1'
#
loop_
_entity.id
_entity.type
_entity.pdbx_description
1 polymer ?
#
loop_
_entity_poly.entity_id
_entity_poly.type
_entity_poly.pdbx_seq_one_letter_code
_entity_poly.pdbx_strand_id
1 'polypeptide(L)'
;MKRWGTILCLCLLPILLFSACAEATAQVDFVANKDVKKIFDDVHTVGYILDDIRKVDFYKEMQPNDSYTKKQVKSTKLDTTVTKYYRNEDLVYAAYEKGGKQMTEFHLRSTHSNDLTVTYTDADGKRTGVSILCEDDKGSYRVTFDQGLNTQSPYGADRFTIWISPEADNATFNSECTYEAVYADGKLTCTLVSANYYDKKGGFKHFTHTTDKNGVTQESSQPIYNKSDANEAMIGDSVDILRHVEKWDGVETAQVRMGTHAFSYTEKKDITYWYIDSQVRFLFRDKKKAAAFNARYGGDGVKTLKHTDAPYAVNFSRCNLQIASDCTFPGDQNLGEFAVTDFKNNPYYNVTFDADGVLTSFQKVK
;
A
#
# COMPACT_ATOMS: atom_id res chain seq x y z
N MET A 1 -50.68 77.74 -11.56
CA MET A 1 -50.60 76.25 -11.57
C MET A 1 -49.24 75.86 -12.12
N LYS A 2 -48.38 75.15 -11.36
CA LYS A 2 -47.81 73.80 -11.66
C LYS A 2 -47.45 73.59 -13.16
N ARG A 3 -46.24 73.26 -13.64
CA ARG A 3 -44.89 72.84 -13.12
C ARG A 3 -43.81 73.47 -14.06
N TRP A 4 -42.48 73.54 -13.86
CA TRP A 4 -41.46 73.00 -12.92
C TRP A 4 -40.91 71.56 -13.10
N GLY A 5 -39.68 71.45 -13.64
CA GLY A 5 -38.87 70.22 -13.81
C GLY A 5 -39.03 69.54 -15.19
N THR A 6 -38.03 68.89 -15.79
CA THR A 6 -36.78 68.33 -15.21
C THR A 6 -35.67 68.21 -16.26
N ILE A 7 -34.42 68.55 -15.90
CA ILE A 7 -33.21 68.26 -16.69
C ILE A 7 -32.87 66.78 -16.51
N LEU A 8 -32.76 66.02 -17.61
CA LEU A 8 -32.40 64.61 -17.54
C LEU A 8 -30.89 64.46 -17.31
N CYS A 9 -30.51 64.18 -16.06
CA CYS A 9 -29.13 63.85 -15.71
C CYS A 9 -28.78 62.46 -16.28
N LEU A 10 -27.80 62.38 -17.19
CA LEU A 10 -27.18 61.11 -17.55
C LEU A 10 -26.30 60.64 -16.39
N CYS A 11 -26.87 59.81 -15.52
CA CYS A 11 -26.10 59.09 -14.51
C CYS A 11 -25.17 58.07 -15.20
N LEU A 12 -23.89 58.38 -15.26
CA LEU A 12 -22.82 57.41 -15.46
C LEU A 12 -22.89 56.36 -14.33
N LEU A 13 -23.49 55.22 -14.62
CA LEU A 13 -23.36 54.02 -13.81
C LEU A 13 -21.96 53.43 -14.05
N PRO A 14 -21.07 53.39 -13.04
CA PRO A 14 -19.90 52.54 -13.14
C PRO A 14 -20.39 51.09 -13.10
N ILE A 15 -20.44 50.44 -14.26
CA ILE A 15 -20.61 48.99 -14.33
C ILE A 15 -19.40 48.39 -13.64
N LEU A 16 -19.60 47.95 -12.40
CA LEU A 16 -18.67 47.10 -11.67
C LEU A 16 -18.53 45.81 -12.49
N LEU A 17 -17.53 45.81 -13.37
CA LEU A 17 -16.95 44.58 -13.91
C LEU A 17 -16.34 43.83 -12.73
N PHE A 18 -17.19 43.05 -12.05
CA PHE A 18 -16.73 41.93 -11.27
C PHE A 18 -15.94 41.04 -12.22
N SER A 19 -14.61 41.19 -12.17
CA SER A 19 -13.69 40.17 -12.59
C SER A 19 -13.97 38.95 -11.72
N ALA A 20 -14.96 38.17 -12.11
CA ALA A 20 -15.01 36.77 -11.77
C ALA A 20 -13.73 36.18 -12.36
N CYS A 21 -12.71 36.06 -11.50
CA CYS A 21 -11.65 35.10 -11.72
C CYS A 21 -12.34 33.75 -11.79
N ALA A 22 -12.73 33.35 -13.00
CA ALA A 22 -12.97 31.96 -13.29
C ALA A 22 -11.65 31.27 -12.96
N GLU A 23 -11.62 30.54 -11.84
CA GLU A 23 -10.52 29.63 -11.55
C GLU A 23 -10.35 28.80 -12.82
N ALA A 24 -9.15 28.86 -13.41
CA ALA A 24 -8.85 28.09 -14.59
C ALA A 24 -8.85 26.62 -14.16
N THR A 25 -10.02 25.99 -14.28
CA THR A 25 -10.24 24.58 -13.96
C THR A 25 -9.48 23.76 -15.00
N ALA A 26 -8.20 23.56 -14.70
CA ALA A 26 -7.29 22.75 -15.50
C ALA A 26 -8.00 21.45 -15.86
N GLN A 27 -8.02 21.13 -17.17
CA GLN A 27 -8.66 19.92 -17.65
C GLN A 27 -8.04 18.72 -16.93
N VAL A 28 -8.85 17.93 -16.25
CA VAL A 28 -8.41 16.71 -15.54
C VAL A 28 -8.80 15.49 -16.36
N ASP A 29 -7.80 14.83 -16.95
CA ASP A 29 -7.98 13.54 -17.62
C ASP A 29 -7.66 12.40 -16.65
N PHE A 30 -8.51 11.38 -16.64
CA PHE A 30 -8.35 10.19 -15.82
C PHE A 30 -8.06 8.97 -16.68
N VAL A 31 -6.86 8.41 -16.53
CA VAL A 31 -6.46 7.15 -17.17
C VAL A 31 -6.52 6.06 -16.10
N ALA A 32 -7.65 5.36 -16.02
CA ALA A 32 -7.89 4.38 -14.96
C ALA A 32 -8.82 3.26 -15.42
N ASN A 33 -8.55 2.05 -14.91
CA ASN A 33 -9.47 0.94 -15.04
C ASN A 33 -10.79 1.28 -14.31
N LYS A 34 -11.93 1.26 -15.04
CA LYS A 34 -13.23 1.72 -14.52
C LYS A 34 -13.71 0.97 -13.28
N ASP A 35 -13.40 -0.32 -13.18
CA ASP A 35 -13.83 -1.14 -12.04
C ASP A 35 -12.98 -0.84 -10.80
N VAL A 36 -11.66 -0.65 -10.96
CA VAL A 36 -10.78 -0.18 -9.88
C VAL A 36 -11.18 1.22 -9.42
N LYS A 37 -11.36 2.16 -10.36
CA LYS A 37 -11.72 3.54 -10.05
C LYS A 37 -12.98 3.60 -9.20
N LYS A 38 -14.01 2.82 -9.54
CA LYS A 38 -15.26 2.79 -8.76
C LYS A 38 -15.04 2.38 -7.30
N ILE A 39 -14.21 1.36 -7.04
CA ILE A 39 -13.94 0.86 -5.68
C ILE A 39 -13.31 1.96 -4.81
N PHE A 40 -12.33 2.70 -5.35
CA PHE A 40 -11.63 3.73 -4.58
C PHE A 40 -12.35 5.09 -4.58
N ASP A 41 -13.20 5.38 -5.57
CA ASP A 41 -14.10 6.55 -5.55
C ASP A 41 -15.08 6.53 -4.37
N ASP A 42 -15.52 5.34 -3.94
CA ASP A 42 -16.40 5.17 -2.77
C ASP A 42 -15.69 5.52 -1.44
N VAL A 43 -14.34 5.45 -1.41
CA VAL A 43 -13.48 5.94 -0.32
C VAL A 43 -13.22 7.44 -0.49
N HIS A 44 -12.39 7.80 -1.45
CA HIS A 44 -12.05 9.17 -1.80
C HIS A 44 -11.93 9.30 -3.31
N THR A 45 -12.76 10.14 -3.93
CA THR A 45 -12.57 10.49 -5.35
C THR A 45 -11.28 11.31 -5.53
N VAL A 46 -10.57 11.12 -6.64
CA VAL A 46 -9.40 11.98 -6.93
C VAL A 46 -9.80 13.46 -7.09
N GLY A 47 -11.05 13.76 -7.48
CA GLY A 47 -11.56 15.13 -7.51
C GLY A 47 -11.56 15.81 -6.14
N TYR A 48 -12.08 15.13 -5.12
CA TYR A 48 -12.01 15.55 -3.71
C TYR A 48 -10.56 15.89 -3.32
N ILE A 49 -9.62 14.99 -3.64
CA ILE A 49 -8.21 15.11 -3.26
C ILE A 49 -7.56 16.32 -3.93
N LEU A 50 -7.87 16.57 -5.20
CA LEU A 50 -7.38 17.73 -5.95
C LEU A 50 -7.91 19.07 -5.40
N ASP A 51 -9.13 19.10 -4.89
CA ASP A 51 -9.72 20.31 -4.29
C ASP A 51 -9.11 20.65 -2.91
N ASP A 52 -8.66 19.65 -2.16
CA ASP A 52 -7.83 19.85 -0.97
C ASP A 52 -6.42 20.34 -1.33
N ILE A 53 -5.76 19.68 -2.29
CA ILE A 53 -4.41 20.05 -2.75
C ILE A 53 -4.33 21.52 -3.18
N ARG A 54 -5.31 22.00 -3.96
CA ARG A 54 -5.38 23.39 -4.47
C ARG A 54 -5.40 24.46 -3.37
N LYS A 55 -5.72 24.10 -2.12
CA LYS A 55 -5.79 25.02 -0.97
C LYS A 55 -4.60 24.87 -0.01
N VAL A 56 -3.69 23.95 -0.28
CA VAL A 56 -2.44 23.80 0.47
C VAL A 56 -1.41 24.81 -0.03
N ASP A 57 -0.87 25.61 0.89
CA ASP A 57 0.29 26.44 0.64
C ASP A 57 1.57 25.59 0.77
N PHE A 58 2.12 25.19 -0.37
CA PHE A 58 3.32 24.34 -0.47
C PHE A 58 4.58 24.93 0.17
N TYR A 59 4.59 26.24 0.40
CA TYR A 59 5.72 27.00 0.95
C TYR A 59 5.39 27.60 2.31
N LYS A 60 4.32 27.12 2.95
CA LYS A 60 3.88 27.61 4.26
C LYS A 60 4.99 27.54 5.29
N GLU A 61 5.20 28.66 5.96
CA GLU A 61 6.04 28.81 7.14
C GLU A 61 5.16 29.18 8.35
N MET A 62 5.56 28.70 9.53
CA MET A 62 4.87 29.04 10.76
C MET A 62 5.45 30.33 11.33
N GLN A 63 4.56 31.28 11.62
CA GLN A 63 4.89 32.52 12.31
C GLN A 63 4.17 32.50 13.67
N PRO A 64 4.80 31.95 14.73
CA PRO A 64 4.18 31.90 16.05
C PRO A 64 4.02 33.31 16.63
N ASN A 65 2.87 33.54 17.26
CA ASN A 65 2.56 34.70 18.07
C ASN A 65 1.89 34.26 19.38
N ASP A 66 1.51 35.22 20.22
CA ASP A 66 0.96 34.97 21.56
C ASP A 66 -0.40 34.23 21.57
N SER A 67 -1.02 33.98 20.41
CA SER A 67 -2.24 33.14 20.29
C SER A 67 -1.98 31.63 20.34
N TYR A 68 -0.71 31.20 20.44
CA TYR A 68 -0.35 29.78 20.47
C TYR A 68 0.34 29.35 21.77
N THR A 69 -0.09 28.23 22.33
CA THR A 69 0.59 27.55 23.42
C THR A 69 1.67 26.61 22.87
N LYS A 70 2.94 26.93 23.10
CA LYS A 70 4.09 26.07 22.75
C LYS A 70 4.30 24.98 23.81
N LYS A 71 4.50 23.73 23.39
CA LYS A 71 4.92 22.60 24.23
C LYS A 71 6.09 21.86 23.57
N GLN A 72 7.06 21.39 24.35
CA GLN A 72 8.11 20.49 23.88
C GLN A 72 7.88 19.10 24.47
N VAL A 73 7.89 18.07 23.62
CA VAL A 73 7.53 16.69 23.97
C VAL A 73 8.60 15.75 23.44
N LYS A 74 9.20 14.93 24.30
CA LYS A 74 10.13 13.88 23.86
C LYS A 74 9.33 12.74 23.22
N SER A 75 9.59 12.45 21.95
CA SER A 75 8.95 11.37 21.20
C SER A 75 9.81 10.12 21.24
N THR A 76 9.31 9.05 21.84
CA THR A 76 9.96 7.73 21.84
C THR A 76 9.96 7.08 20.45
N LYS A 77 8.94 7.37 19.61
CA LYS A 77 8.82 6.84 18.24
C LYS A 77 9.84 7.45 17.27
N LEU A 78 10.31 8.67 17.54
CA LEU A 78 11.22 9.43 16.68
C LEU A 78 12.62 9.63 17.31
N ASP A 79 12.81 9.17 18.55
CA ASP A 79 13.97 9.46 19.43
C ASP A 79 14.44 10.92 19.41
N THR A 80 13.48 11.85 19.39
CA THR A 80 13.75 13.30 19.27
C THR A 80 12.76 14.13 20.06
N THR A 81 13.05 15.42 20.24
CA THR A 81 12.12 16.38 20.83
C THR A 81 11.26 17.01 19.74
N VAL A 82 9.94 16.81 19.85
CA VAL A 82 8.95 17.45 19.00
C VAL A 82 8.51 18.76 19.65
N THR A 83 8.61 19.86 18.93
CA THR A 83 8.01 21.14 19.33
C THR A 83 6.60 21.21 18.76
N LYS A 84 5.59 21.32 19.61
CA LYS A 84 4.17 21.42 19.23
C LYS A 84 3.61 22.79 19.59
N TYR A 85 2.74 23.32 18.74
CA TYR A 85 2.01 24.57 18.98
C TYR A 85 0.51 24.30 18.90
N TYR A 86 -0.21 24.80 19.88
CA TYR A 86 -1.65 24.60 20.06
C TYR A 86 -2.40 25.92 20.02
N ARG A 87 -3.62 25.92 19.49
CA ARG A 87 -4.57 27.05 19.57
C ARG A 87 -5.89 26.49 20.08
N ASN A 88 -6.44 27.06 21.15
CA ASN A 88 -7.69 26.59 21.76
C ASN A 88 -7.68 25.07 22.05
N GLU A 89 -6.56 24.57 22.58
CA GLU A 89 -6.28 23.14 22.82
C GLU A 89 -6.08 22.25 21.58
N ASP A 90 -6.51 22.68 20.39
CA ASP A 90 -6.24 21.99 19.12
C ASP A 90 -4.74 22.07 18.75
N LEU A 91 -4.17 20.94 18.33
CA LEU A 91 -2.83 20.90 17.76
C LEU A 91 -2.89 21.47 16.34
N VAL A 92 -2.19 22.58 16.09
CA VAL A 92 -2.19 23.25 14.77
C VAL A 92 -0.87 23.09 14.02
N TYR A 93 0.22 22.84 14.74
CA TYR A 93 1.56 22.72 14.17
C TYR A 93 2.48 21.84 15.02
N ALA A 94 3.34 21.06 14.37
CA ALA A 94 4.46 20.38 15.01
C ALA A 94 5.75 20.52 14.18
N ALA A 95 6.91 20.50 14.84
CA ALA A 95 8.21 20.49 14.18
C ALA A 95 9.21 19.60 14.92
N TYR A 96 9.99 18.84 14.17
CA TYR A 96 10.96 17.87 14.68
C TYR A 96 12.02 17.54 13.61
N GLU A 97 13.17 17.02 14.02
CA GLU A 97 14.16 16.49 13.09
C GLU A 97 13.92 15.00 12.85
N LYS A 98 14.09 14.53 11.61
CA LYS A 98 14.03 13.11 11.25
C LYS A 98 15.08 12.80 10.18
N GLY A 99 16.10 12.03 10.53
CA GLY A 99 17.15 11.59 9.59
C GLY A 99 17.94 12.75 8.97
N GLY A 100 18.31 13.76 9.76
CA GLY A 100 19.03 14.94 9.30
C GLY A 100 18.19 15.95 8.51
N LYS A 101 16.87 15.76 8.43
CA LYS A 101 15.93 16.69 7.78
C LYS A 101 15.02 17.33 8.82
N GLN A 102 14.71 18.61 8.62
CA GLN A 102 13.70 19.31 9.40
C GLN A 102 12.33 18.94 8.86
N MET A 103 11.49 18.36 9.71
CA MET A 103 10.10 18.05 9.43
C MET A 103 9.21 19.09 10.09
N THR A 104 8.19 19.52 9.37
CA THR A 104 7.22 20.52 9.82
C THR A 104 5.82 20.03 9.47
N GLU A 105 4.91 19.94 10.42
CA GLU A 105 3.54 19.49 10.23
C GLU A 105 2.58 20.65 10.52
N PHE A 106 1.59 20.84 9.66
CA PHE A 106 0.43 21.69 9.91
C PHE A 106 -0.82 20.83 9.91
N HIS A 107 -1.65 20.99 10.92
CA HIS A 107 -2.95 20.32 11.00
C HIS A 107 -4.03 21.33 10.60
N LEU A 108 -4.79 20.97 9.58
CA LEU A 108 -5.78 21.78 8.89
C LEU A 108 -7.09 20.98 8.81
N ARG A 109 -8.15 21.62 8.33
CA ARG A 109 -9.38 20.94 7.93
C ARG A 109 -9.44 20.86 6.40
N SER A 110 -9.85 19.72 5.88
CA SER A 110 -10.12 19.53 4.45
C SER A 110 -11.28 20.42 3.99
N THR A 111 -11.44 20.53 2.68
CA THR A 111 -12.61 21.17 2.05
C THR A 111 -13.94 20.52 2.41
N HIS A 112 -13.90 19.28 2.93
CA HIS A 112 -15.04 18.49 3.37
C HIS A 112 -15.05 18.26 4.89
N SER A 113 -14.27 19.03 5.65
CA SER A 113 -14.19 19.05 7.13
C SER A 113 -13.43 17.90 7.82
N ASN A 114 -12.78 17.02 7.06
CA ASN A 114 -11.92 15.97 7.62
C ASN A 114 -10.60 16.55 8.16
N ASP A 115 -9.91 15.81 9.03
CA ASP A 115 -8.60 16.20 9.54
C ASP A 115 -7.51 16.00 8.48
N LEU A 116 -6.78 17.08 8.19
CA LEU A 116 -5.77 17.14 7.13
C LEU A 116 -4.41 17.50 7.73
N THR A 117 -3.44 16.59 7.67
CA THR A 117 -2.06 16.85 8.10
C THR A 117 -1.19 17.09 6.86
N VAL A 118 -0.63 18.30 6.76
CA VAL A 118 0.36 18.63 5.73
C VAL A 118 1.74 18.64 6.35
N THR A 119 2.57 17.68 5.96
CA THR A 119 3.97 17.57 6.36
C THR A 119 4.88 18.15 5.29
N TYR A 120 5.80 19.00 5.69
CA TYR A 120 6.82 19.63 4.87
C TYR A 120 8.19 19.07 5.28
N THR A 121 9.06 18.82 4.30
CA THR A 121 10.39 18.27 4.50
C THR A 121 11.45 19.23 3.99
N ASP A 122 12.19 19.82 4.92
CA ASP A 122 13.26 20.78 4.64
C ASP A 122 14.64 20.13 4.85
N ALA A 123 15.54 20.29 3.88
CA ALA A 123 16.94 19.86 3.94
C ALA A 123 17.84 21.03 3.50
N ASP A 124 18.94 21.26 4.20
CA ASP A 124 19.86 22.39 3.94
C ASP A 124 19.16 23.76 3.84
N GLY A 125 18.11 23.95 4.65
CA GLY A 125 17.29 25.17 4.67
C GLY A 125 16.37 25.34 3.46
N LYS A 126 16.13 24.29 2.65
CA LYS A 126 15.27 24.33 1.47
C LYS A 126 14.18 23.27 1.52
N ARG A 127 12.98 23.62 1.04
CA ARG A 127 11.86 22.71 0.84
C ARG A 127 12.21 21.66 -0.20
N THR A 128 12.31 20.41 0.23
CA THR A 128 12.62 19.23 -0.62
C THR A 128 11.43 18.31 -0.86
N GLY A 129 10.36 18.47 -0.09
CA GLY A 129 9.09 17.79 -0.39
C GLY A 129 7.94 18.24 0.50
N VAL A 130 6.73 17.89 0.05
CA VAL A 130 5.48 18.04 0.81
C VAL A 130 4.75 16.70 0.77
N SER A 131 4.05 16.35 1.85
CA SER A 131 3.08 15.26 1.87
C SER A 131 1.82 15.68 2.59
N ILE A 132 0.67 15.39 1.99
CA ILE A 132 -0.65 15.65 2.55
C ILE A 132 -1.25 14.30 2.97
N LEU A 133 -1.78 14.19 4.17
CA LEU A 133 -2.48 13.01 4.69
C LEU A 133 -3.86 13.44 5.20
N CYS A 134 -4.90 12.72 4.77
CA CYS A 134 -6.25 12.81 5.32
C CYS A 134 -6.68 11.41 5.75
N GLU A 135 -7.40 11.33 6.87
CA GLU A 135 -7.92 10.09 7.46
C GLU A 135 -9.37 10.35 7.91
N ASP A 136 -10.31 9.48 7.56
CA ASP A 136 -11.73 9.52 7.95
C ASP A 136 -12.33 8.11 8.13
N ASP A 137 -13.66 8.01 8.30
CA ASP A 137 -14.38 6.75 8.55
C ASP A 137 -14.42 5.80 7.34
N LYS A 138 -14.07 6.29 6.15
CA LYS A 138 -14.00 5.50 4.91
C LYS A 138 -12.59 5.01 4.64
N GLY A 139 -11.58 5.74 5.10
CA GLY A 139 -10.18 5.37 5.00
C GLY A 139 -9.26 6.57 4.99
N SER A 140 -8.25 6.51 4.13
CA SER A 140 -7.24 7.55 4.03
C SER A 140 -6.80 7.79 2.60
N TYR A 141 -6.32 9.02 2.35
CA TYR A 141 -5.48 9.29 1.19
C TYR A 141 -4.19 9.99 1.62
N ARG A 142 -3.13 9.73 0.86
CA ARG A 142 -1.86 10.45 0.97
C ARG A 142 -1.46 10.99 -0.39
N VAL A 143 -1.02 12.24 -0.43
CA VAL A 143 -0.43 12.87 -1.60
C VAL A 143 1.04 13.16 -1.32
N THR A 144 1.96 12.81 -2.21
CA THR A 144 3.39 13.10 -2.04
C THR A 144 3.98 13.88 -3.22
N PHE A 145 4.74 14.91 -2.87
CA PHE A 145 5.37 15.87 -3.78
C PHE A 145 6.89 15.83 -3.57
N ASP A 146 7.49 14.71 -3.96
CA ASP A 146 8.92 14.39 -3.79
C ASP A 146 9.71 14.43 -5.11
N GLN A 147 9.02 14.54 -6.26
CA GLN A 147 9.61 14.66 -7.59
C GLN A 147 9.99 16.11 -7.99
N GLY A 148 9.86 17.07 -7.07
CA GLY A 148 10.18 18.48 -7.26
C GLY A 148 8.94 19.39 -7.23
N LEU A 149 9.06 20.54 -6.54
CA LEU A 149 7.99 21.53 -6.42
C LEU A 149 8.11 22.60 -7.51
N ASN A 150 6.97 23.11 -7.98
CA ASN A 150 6.87 24.18 -8.96
C ASN A 150 5.82 25.21 -8.52
N THR A 151 6.26 26.44 -8.24
CA THR A 151 5.37 27.57 -7.86
C THR A 151 4.44 28.03 -8.98
N GLN A 152 4.70 27.63 -10.23
CA GLN A 152 3.84 27.96 -11.39
C GLN A 152 2.73 26.90 -11.61
N SER A 153 2.84 25.72 -10.98
CA SER A 153 1.78 24.71 -11.03
C SER A 153 0.65 25.06 -10.06
N PRO A 154 -0.63 25.00 -10.48
CA PRO A 154 -1.77 25.18 -9.57
C PRO A 154 -1.91 24.03 -8.55
N TYR A 155 -1.07 23.00 -8.64
CA TYR A 155 -0.98 21.88 -7.70
C TYR A 155 0.35 21.85 -6.93
N GLY A 156 1.15 22.94 -6.97
CA GLY A 156 2.43 23.05 -6.27
C GLY A 156 3.59 22.20 -6.83
N ALA A 157 3.32 21.30 -7.78
CA ALA A 157 4.29 20.51 -8.53
C ALA A 157 3.73 20.14 -9.92
N ASP A 158 4.62 19.81 -10.85
CA ASP A 158 4.25 19.28 -12.16
C ASP A 158 4.01 17.76 -12.13
N ARG A 159 4.52 17.08 -11.09
CA ARG A 159 4.40 15.63 -10.88
C ARG A 159 4.22 15.33 -9.40
N PHE A 160 3.22 14.50 -9.07
CA PHE A 160 2.96 14.06 -7.70
C PHE A 160 2.23 12.72 -7.67
N THR A 161 2.32 12.02 -6.55
CA THR A 161 1.70 10.70 -6.35
C THR A 161 0.50 10.84 -5.42
N ILE A 162 -0.62 10.20 -5.75
CA ILE A 162 -1.79 10.07 -4.88
C ILE A 162 -1.95 8.59 -4.52
N TRP A 163 -2.01 8.29 -3.25
CA TRP A 163 -2.27 6.96 -2.69
C TRP A 163 -3.60 6.99 -1.92
N ILE A 164 -4.42 5.96 -2.05
CA ILE A 164 -5.74 5.85 -1.40
C ILE A 164 -5.90 4.44 -0.85
N SER A 165 -6.30 4.33 0.42
CA SER A 165 -6.62 3.07 1.11
C SER A 165 -7.96 3.21 1.83
N PRO A 166 -8.89 2.24 1.74
CA PRO A 166 -10.05 2.18 2.62
C PRO A 166 -9.62 1.93 4.08
N GLU A 167 -10.53 2.18 5.00
CA GLU A 167 -10.42 1.82 6.41
C GLU A 167 -10.60 0.30 6.59
N ALA A 168 -9.93 -0.28 7.58
CA ALA A 168 -9.88 -1.73 7.80
C ALA A 168 -11.26 -2.39 8.02
N ASP A 169 -12.24 -1.65 8.54
CA ASP A 169 -13.61 -2.16 8.74
C ASP A 169 -14.43 -2.19 7.44
N ASN A 170 -14.06 -1.37 6.44
CA ASN A 170 -14.74 -1.26 5.15
C ASN A 170 -14.08 -2.08 4.03
N ALA A 171 -12.82 -2.49 4.21
CA ALA A 171 -12.15 -3.43 3.33
C ALA A 171 -11.61 -4.61 4.13
N THR A 172 -12.08 -5.82 3.80
CA THR A 172 -11.68 -7.09 4.45
C THR A 172 -10.16 -7.42 4.30
N PHE A 173 -9.40 -6.55 3.61
CA PHE A 173 -7.98 -6.66 3.28
C PHE A 173 -7.40 -5.27 3.01
N ASN A 174 -6.07 -5.12 3.06
CA ASN A 174 -5.31 -3.92 2.63
C ASN A 174 -5.49 -3.66 1.11
N SER A 175 -6.65 -3.13 0.73
CA SER A 175 -6.88 -2.63 -0.62
C SER A 175 -6.25 -1.24 -0.73
N GLU A 176 -5.51 -0.98 -1.79
CA GLU A 176 -4.88 0.33 -2.00
C GLU A 176 -4.81 0.63 -3.49
N CYS A 177 -4.79 1.90 -3.86
CA CYS A 177 -4.45 2.31 -5.21
C CYS A 177 -3.49 3.48 -5.22
N THR A 178 -2.68 3.55 -6.26
CA THR A 178 -1.73 4.65 -6.50
C THR A 178 -2.02 5.25 -7.87
N TYR A 179 -2.16 6.57 -7.93
CA TYR A 179 -2.19 7.36 -9.14
C TYR A 179 -0.91 8.21 -9.24
N GLU A 180 -0.31 8.27 -10.43
CA GLU A 180 0.66 9.31 -10.80
C GLU A 180 -0.11 10.45 -11.47
N ALA A 181 -0.01 11.66 -10.92
CA ALA A 181 -0.61 12.86 -11.44
C ALA A 181 0.46 13.74 -12.10
N VAL A 182 0.25 14.09 -13.37
CA VAL A 182 1.18 14.88 -14.19
C VAL A 182 0.46 16.11 -14.73
N TYR A 183 0.94 17.31 -14.38
CA TYR A 183 0.47 18.58 -14.93
C TYR A 183 1.41 19.05 -16.03
N ALA A 184 0.88 19.20 -17.24
CA ALA A 184 1.60 19.70 -18.42
C ALA A 184 0.63 20.45 -19.33
N ASP A 185 1.10 21.52 -19.99
CA ASP A 185 0.35 22.26 -21.02
C ASP A 185 -1.08 22.70 -20.60
N GLY A 186 -1.26 23.07 -19.33
CA GLY A 186 -2.54 23.51 -18.76
C GLY A 186 -3.49 22.37 -18.36
N LYS A 187 -3.05 21.12 -18.47
CA LYS A 187 -3.84 19.90 -18.28
C LYS A 187 -3.22 19.02 -17.19
N LEU A 188 -4.05 18.51 -16.28
CA LEU A 188 -3.66 17.48 -15.33
C LEU A 188 -4.08 16.11 -15.87
N THR A 189 -3.17 15.14 -15.89
CA THR A 189 -3.48 13.74 -16.21
C THR A 189 -3.20 12.88 -14.98
N CYS A 190 -4.23 12.26 -14.42
CA CYS A 190 -4.13 11.33 -13.30
C CYS A 190 -4.21 9.89 -13.84
N THR A 191 -3.07 9.20 -13.83
CA THR A 191 -2.94 7.81 -14.31
C THR A 191 -2.91 6.86 -13.12
N LEU A 192 -3.84 5.91 -13.05
CA LEU A 192 -3.79 4.80 -12.11
C LEU A 192 -2.56 3.95 -12.45
N VAL A 193 -1.55 3.90 -11.57
CA VAL A 193 -0.29 3.16 -11.81
C VAL A 193 -0.28 1.78 -11.15
N SER A 194 -0.95 1.63 -10.00
CA SER A 194 -1.12 0.34 -9.34
C SER A 194 -2.41 0.29 -8.51
N ALA A 195 -2.94 -0.91 -8.31
CA ALA A 195 -3.93 -1.16 -7.25
C ALA A 195 -3.94 -2.61 -6.76
N ASN A 196 -4.24 -2.79 -5.49
CA ASN A 196 -4.56 -4.06 -4.84
C ASN A 196 -6.04 -3.99 -4.44
N TYR A 197 -6.89 -4.88 -4.96
CA TYR A 197 -8.34 -4.76 -4.81
C TYR A 197 -9.09 -6.08 -5.00
N TYR A 198 -10.33 -6.15 -4.52
CA TYR A 198 -11.25 -7.26 -4.79
C TYR A 198 -12.10 -6.97 -6.02
N ASP A 199 -12.14 -7.91 -6.98
CA ASP A 199 -13.11 -7.84 -8.06
C ASP A 199 -14.53 -8.17 -7.56
N LYS A 200 -15.55 -7.90 -8.40
CA LYS A 200 -16.97 -8.14 -8.09
C LYS A 200 -17.33 -9.61 -7.84
N LYS A 201 -16.40 -10.55 -8.01
CA LYS A 201 -16.56 -11.98 -7.75
C LYS A 201 -15.85 -12.42 -6.47
N GLY A 202 -15.27 -11.48 -5.70
CA GLY A 202 -14.47 -11.78 -4.51
C GLY A 202 -13.05 -12.26 -4.82
N GLY A 203 -12.60 -12.16 -6.08
CA GLY A 203 -11.23 -12.51 -6.46
C GLY A 203 -10.28 -11.34 -6.22
N PHE A 204 -9.22 -11.54 -5.45
CA PHE A 204 -8.20 -10.51 -5.22
C PHE A 204 -7.31 -10.32 -6.46
N LYS A 205 -7.09 -9.06 -6.84
CA LYS A 205 -6.40 -8.63 -8.06
C LYS A 205 -5.30 -7.64 -7.75
N HIS A 206 -4.22 -7.75 -8.51
CA HIS A 206 -3.23 -6.71 -8.68
C HIS A 206 -3.42 -6.05 -10.06
N PHE A 207 -3.63 -4.74 -10.07
CA PHE A 207 -3.57 -3.92 -11.27
C PHE A 207 -2.20 -3.23 -11.33
N THR A 208 -1.61 -3.19 -12.51
CA THR A 208 -0.46 -2.35 -12.86
C THR A 208 -0.72 -1.66 -14.19
N HIS A 209 -0.27 -0.42 -14.31
CA HIS A 209 -0.18 0.31 -15.56
C HIS A 209 1.29 0.67 -15.80
N THR A 210 1.80 0.34 -16.98
CA THR A 210 3.15 0.72 -17.38
C THR A 210 3.08 1.55 -18.65
N THR A 211 3.74 2.70 -18.68
CA THR A 211 3.92 3.50 -19.90
C THR A 211 5.36 3.35 -20.34
N ASP A 212 5.60 2.80 -21.53
CA ASP A 212 6.95 2.68 -22.06
C ASP A 212 7.52 4.06 -22.49
N LYS A 213 8.81 4.09 -22.81
CA LYS A 213 9.52 5.30 -23.27
C LYS A 213 8.97 5.92 -24.57
N ASN A 214 8.11 5.21 -25.30
CA ASN A 214 7.47 5.67 -26.53
C ASN A 214 6.02 6.16 -26.28
N GLY A 215 5.56 6.15 -25.02
CA GLY A 215 4.18 6.48 -24.64
C GLY A 215 3.19 5.32 -24.81
N VAL A 216 3.65 4.09 -25.08
CA VAL A 216 2.78 2.92 -25.19
C VAL A 216 2.40 2.46 -23.79
N THR A 217 1.12 2.55 -23.47
CA THR A 217 0.54 2.12 -22.19
C THR A 217 0.14 0.65 -22.24
N GLN A 218 0.57 -0.14 -21.26
CA GLN A 218 0.09 -1.49 -21.01
C GLN A 218 -0.53 -1.58 -19.62
N GLU A 219 -1.82 -1.93 -19.58
CA GLU A 219 -2.52 -2.32 -18.36
C GLU A 219 -2.40 -3.84 -18.16
N SER A 220 -2.12 -4.26 -16.94
CA SER A 220 -2.10 -5.67 -16.53
C SER A 220 -2.90 -5.82 -15.24
N SER A 221 -4.08 -6.44 -15.33
CA SER A 221 -4.85 -6.91 -14.19
C SER A 221 -4.59 -8.40 -14.04
N GLN A 222 -3.64 -8.76 -13.19
CA GLN A 222 -3.36 -10.15 -12.85
C GLN A 222 -4.04 -10.49 -11.53
N PRO A 223 -4.68 -11.66 -11.41
CA PRO A 223 -4.98 -12.18 -10.09
C PRO A 223 -3.65 -12.44 -9.38
N ILE A 224 -3.57 -12.13 -8.08
CA ILE A 224 -2.42 -12.51 -7.26
C ILE A 224 -2.32 -14.04 -7.11
N TYR A 225 -3.40 -14.73 -7.48
CA TYR A 225 -3.57 -16.17 -7.46
C TYR A 225 -3.85 -16.73 -8.85
N ASN A 226 -3.01 -17.62 -9.35
CA ASN A 226 -3.32 -18.32 -10.60
C ASN A 226 -4.38 -19.40 -10.35
N LYS A 227 -5.49 -19.36 -11.09
CA LYS A 227 -6.41 -20.50 -11.16
C LYS A 227 -5.71 -21.63 -11.93
N SER A 228 -5.61 -22.81 -11.34
CA SER A 228 -5.04 -23.97 -12.04
C SER A 228 -6.09 -24.58 -12.97
N ASP A 229 -5.82 -24.63 -14.27
CA ASP A 229 -6.69 -25.24 -15.28
C ASP A 229 -6.77 -26.78 -15.16
N ALA A 230 -5.88 -27.40 -14.39
CA ALA A 230 -5.79 -28.85 -14.25
C ALA A 230 -5.85 -29.30 -12.79
N ASN A 231 -6.71 -30.31 -12.53
CA ASN A 231 -6.58 -31.19 -11.36
C ASN A 231 -5.27 -32.03 -11.42
N GLU A 232 -4.61 -32.08 -12.57
CA GLU A 232 -3.60 -33.10 -12.91
C GLU A 232 -2.14 -32.59 -12.92
N ALA A 233 -1.90 -31.29 -12.69
CA ALA A 233 -0.55 -30.74 -12.50
C ALA A 233 -0.20 -30.45 -11.03
N MET A 234 -1.16 -30.64 -10.11
CA MET A 234 -1.05 -30.23 -8.70
C MET A 234 -0.49 -31.33 -7.79
N ILE A 235 -0.05 -32.44 -8.37
CA ILE A 235 0.57 -33.57 -7.67
C ILE A 235 1.92 -33.83 -8.33
N GLY A 236 2.91 -33.02 -7.97
CA GLY A 236 4.31 -33.42 -8.14
C GLY A 236 4.66 -34.50 -7.11
N ASP A 237 5.79 -35.18 -7.31
CA ASP A 237 6.30 -36.25 -6.43
C ASP A 237 6.45 -35.84 -4.95
N SER A 238 6.37 -34.55 -4.65
CA SER A 238 6.35 -33.97 -3.31
C SER A 238 5.18 -34.38 -2.41
N VAL A 239 4.01 -34.75 -2.94
CA VAL A 239 2.81 -35.00 -2.10
C VAL A 239 2.96 -36.26 -1.23
N ASP A 240 3.57 -37.32 -1.76
CA ASP A 240 3.82 -38.56 -0.99
C ASP A 240 4.89 -38.38 0.10
N ILE A 241 5.80 -37.41 -0.06
CA ILE A 241 6.79 -37.05 0.95
C ILE A 241 6.08 -36.47 2.18
N LEU A 242 5.11 -35.59 1.95
CA LEU A 242 4.40 -34.82 2.97
C LEU A 242 3.43 -35.66 3.79
N ARG A 243 2.66 -36.53 3.12
CA ARG A 243 1.77 -37.56 3.74
C ARG A 243 2.45 -38.53 4.70
N HIS A 244 3.78 -38.57 4.67
CA HIS A 244 4.61 -39.47 5.47
C HIS A 244 5.64 -38.74 6.35
N VAL A 245 5.65 -37.39 6.35
CA VAL A 245 6.66 -36.60 7.07
C VAL A 245 6.51 -36.70 8.59
N GLU A 246 5.29 -36.64 9.12
CA GLU A 246 5.03 -36.87 10.55
C GLU A 246 5.37 -38.30 11.00
N LYS A 247 5.39 -39.24 10.04
CA LYS A 247 5.70 -40.66 10.29
C LYS A 247 7.21 -40.95 10.27
N TRP A 248 8.06 -39.94 10.04
CA TRP A 248 9.51 -40.09 9.92
C TRP A 248 10.28 -39.64 11.17
N ASP A 249 10.74 -40.64 11.93
CA ASP A 249 11.59 -40.46 13.10
C ASP A 249 12.84 -39.59 12.78
N GLY A 250 12.93 -38.44 13.46
CA GLY A 250 14.05 -37.52 13.45
C GLY A 250 13.96 -36.32 12.49
N VAL A 251 12.82 -36.12 11.83
CA VAL A 251 12.47 -34.78 11.31
C VAL A 251 12.21 -33.86 12.50
N GLU A 252 13.01 -32.81 12.67
CA GLU A 252 12.86 -31.83 13.77
C GLU A 252 11.84 -30.76 13.42
N THR A 253 11.85 -30.30 12.17
CA THR A 253 10.88 -29.33 11.65
C THR A 253 10.87 -29.34 10.13
N ALA A 254 9.73 -28.93 9.54
CA ALA A 254 9.60 -28.65 8.13
C ALA A 254 9.53 -27.14 7.93
N GLN A 255 10.13 -26.64 6.85
CA GLN A 255 10.14 -25.21 6.54
C GLN A 255 9.80 -24.96 5.07
N VAL A 256 8.91 -24.00 4.86
CA VAL A 256 8.57 -23.44 3.55
C VAL A 256 9.36 -22.14 3.38
N ARG A 257 9.98 -21.97 2.21
CA ARG A 257 10.57 -20.68 1.86
C ARG A 257 9.44 -19.71 1.48
N MET A 258 9.59 -18.45 1.84
CA MET A 258 8.75 -17.34 1.40
C MET A 258 9.56 -16.44 0.44
N GLY A 259 8.89 -15.58 -0.35
CA GLY A 259 9.48 -14.96 -1.54
C GLY A 259 8.53 -14.98 -2.74
N THR A 260 9.06 -15.22 -3.95
CA THR A 260 8.30 -15.25 -5.22
C THR A 260 7.47 -16.53 -5.40
N HIS A 261 6.48 -16.74 -4.52
CA HIS A 261 5.59 -17.90 -4.59
C HIS A 261 4.41 -17.63 -5.50
N ALA A 262 4.13 -18.59 -6.38
CA ALA A 262 2.84 -18.67 -7.02
C ALA A 262 1.86 -19.32 -6.04
N PHE A 263 1.13 -18.51 -5.28
CA PHE A 263 -0.11 -18.98 -4.70
C PHE A 263 -1.09 -19.30 -5.85
N SER A 264 -1.81 -20.41 -5.75
CA SER A 264 -2.75 -20.86 -6.77
C SER A 264 -3.97 -21.50 -6.14
N TYR A 265 -5.02 -21.67 -6.93
CA TYR A 265 -6.27 -22.25 -6.44
C TYR A 265 -6.99 -23.11 -7.47
N THR A 266 -7.84 -24.02 -6.98
CA THR A 266 -8.82 -24.76 -7.79
C THR A 266 -10.21 -24.62 -7.18
N GLU A 267 -11.23 -24.74 -8.03
CA GLU A 267 -12.64 -24.69 -7.63
C GLU A 267 -13.28 -26.04 -7.95
N LYS A 268 -13.93 -26.68 -6.96
CA LYS A 268 -14.60 -27.97 -7.15
C LYS A 268 -15.87 -28.03 -6.32
N LYS A 269 -17.03 -28.04 -6.99
CA LYS A 269 -18.37 -28.08 -6.35
C LYS A 269 -18.50 -27.02 -5.25
N ASP A 270 -18.27 -25.77 -5.63
CA ASP A 270 -18.38 -24.58 -4.78
C ASP A 270 -17.39 -24.49 -3.60
N ILE A 271 -16.40 -25.40 -3.54
CA ILE A 271 -15.26 -25.33 -2.61
C ILE A 271 -14.01 -24.85 -3.35
N THR A 272 -13.34 -23.83 -2.78
CA THR A 272 -12.04 -23.35 -3.24
C THR A 272 -10.92 -24.01 -2.44
N TYR A 273 -9.98 -24.65 -3.14
CA TYR A 273 -8.76 -25.23 -2.56
C TYR A 273 -7.58 -24.34 -2.87
N TRP A 274 -6.79 -24.00 -1.84
CA TRP A 274 -5.65 -23.09 -1.93
C TRP A 274 -4.33 -23.86 -1.93
N TYR A 275 -3.34 -23.31 -2.62
CA TYR A 275 -2.04 -23.93 -2.80
C TYR A 275 -0.91 -22.89 -2.81
N ILE A 276 0.29 -23.30 -2.39
CA ILE A 276 1.52 -22.54 -2.52
C ILE A 276 2.58 -23.37 -3.25
N ASP A 277 3.17 -22.79 -4.31
CA ASP A 277 4.34 -23.34 -4.99
C ASP A 277 5.63 -22.78 -4.38
N SER A 278 6.38 -23.62 -3.64
CA SER A 278 7.55 -23.18 -2.88
C SER A 278 8.66 -24.23 -2.74
N GLN A 279 9.87 -23.76 -2.43
CA GLN A 279 10.96 -24.58 -1.94
C GLN A 279 10.68 -25.03 -0.50
N VAL A 280 10.71 -26.35 -0.26
CA VAL A 280 10.57 -26.94 1.09
C VAL A 280 11.91 -27.46 1.59
N ARG A 281 12.15 -27.41 2.90
CA ARG A 281 13.26 -28.13 3.53
C ARG A 281 12.84 -28.78 4.84
N PHE A 282 13.41 -29.95 5.12
CA PHE A 282 13.25 -30.69 6.37
C PHE A 282 14.56 -30.67 7.13
N LEU A 283 14.51 -30.32 8.41
CA LEU A 283 15.68 -30.22 9.28
C LEU A 283 15.81 -31.45 10.19
N PHE A 284 17.05 -31.86 10.46
CA PHE A 284 17.39 -33.05 11.23
C PHE A 284 18.59 -32.75 12.15
N ARG A 285 18.59 -33.33 13.37
CA ARG A 285 19.79 -33.40 14.23
C ARG A 285 20.81 -34.40 13.74
N ASP A 286 20.38 -35.50 13.12
CA ASP A 286 21.24 -36.61 12.72
C ASP A 286 21.44 -36.69 11.20
N LYS A 287 22.71 -36.77 10.78
CA LYS A 287 23.10 -36.80 9.37
C LYS A 287 22.69 -38.08 8.64
N LYS A 288 22.68 -39.23 9.34
CA LYS A 288 22.27 -40.52 8.77
C LYS A 288 20.75 -40.55 8.57
N LYS A 289 19.98 -40.01 9.51
CA LYS A 289 18.52 -39.83 9.36
C LYS A 289 18.20 -38.91 8.18
N ALA A 290 18.86 -37.76 8.07
CA ALA A 290 18.75 -36.88 6.90
C ALA A 290 19.12 -37.60 5.58
N ALA A 291 20.20 -38.40 5.56
CA ALA A 291 20.62 -39.14 4.38
C ALA A 291 19.63 -40.25 3.99
N ALA A 292 19.08 -40.98 4.96
CA ALA A 292 18.05 -42.00 4.74
C ALA A 292 16.75 -41.39 4.20
N PHE A 293 16.33 -40.25 4.76
CA PHE A 293 15.19 -39.49 4.26
C PHE A 293 15.44 -39.02 2.81
N ASN A 294 16.62 -38.43 2.52
CA ASN A 294 16.98 -38.01 1.17
C ASN A 294 16.98 -39.18 0.17
N ALA A 295 17.52 -40.33 0.56
CA ALA A 295 17.60 -41.51 -0.30
C ALA A 295 16.22 -42.13 -0.59
N ARG A 296 15.27 -42.01 0.35
CA ARG A 296 13.89 -42.51 0.18
C ARG A 296 13.02 -41.55 -0.65
N TYR A 297 13.19 -40.25 -0.48
CA TYR A 297 12.26 -39.24 -0.99
C TYR A 297 12.84 -38.34 -2.11
N GLY A 298 14.10 -38.52 -2.51
CA GLY A 298 14.66 -37.88 -3.71
C GLY A 298 15.01 -36.40 -3.57
N GLY A 299 15.34 -35.93 -2.36
CA GLY A 299 15.72 -34.53 -2.12
C GLY A 299 17.07 -34.12 -2.73
N ASP A 300 17.31 -32.80 -2.77
CA ASP A 300 18.48 -32.10 -3.34
C ASP A 300 19.79 -32.27 -2.52
N GLY A 301 19.98 -33.45 -1.93
CA GLY A 301 21.08 -33.82 -1.06
C GLY A 301 20.95 -33.28 0.37
N VAL A 302 21.73 -33.88 1.28
CA VAL A 302 21.87 -33.40 2.66
C VAL A 302 22.83 -32.21 2.69
N LYS A 303 22.31 -31.02 3.00
CA LYS A 303 23.11 -29.81 3.21
C LYS A 303 23.37 -29.61 4.71
N THR A 304 24.57 -29.14 5.05
CA THR A 304 24.89 -28.74 6.42
C THR A 304 24.62 -27.25 6.62
N LEU A 305 23.75 -26.92 7.57
CA LEU A 305 23.48 -25.56 8.02
C LEU A 305 24.45 -25.15 9.14
N LYS A 306 24.71 -23.84 9.26
CA LYS A 306 25.48 -23.26 10.38
C LYS A 306 24.53 -22.58 11.36
N HIS A 307 24.90 -22.53 12.64
CA HIS A 307 24.18 -21.82 13.70
C HIS A 307 22.71 -22.26 13.90
N THR A 308 22.47 -23.57 13.96
CA THR A 308 21.17 -24.16 14.29
C THR A 308 21.34 -25.51 14.99
N ASP A 309 20.42 -25.84 15.89
CA ASP A 309 20.39 -27.12 16.62
C ASP A 309 20.01 -28.32 15.74
N ALA A 310 19.45 -28.07 14.55
CA ALA A 310 19.15 -29.08 13.53
C ALA A 310 20.03 -28.84 12.27
N PRO A 311 21.33 -29.16 12.33
CA PRO A 311 22.32 -28.72 11.34
C PRO A 311 22.27 -29.45 10.00
N TYR A 312 21.38 -30.43 9.79
CA TYR A 312 21.26 -31.14 8.51
C TYR A 312 19.90 -30.84 7.87
N ALA A 313 19.92 -30.44 6.60
CA ALA A 313 18.73 -30.08 5.84
C ALA A 313 18.64 -30.88 4.54
N VAL A 314 17.49 -31.52 4.31
CA VAL A 314 17.10 -32.05 2.98
C VAL A 314 16.18 -31.02 2.33
N ASN A 315 16.47 -30.64 1.09
CA ASN A 315 15.74 -29.59 0.38
C ASN A 315 14.99 -30.19 -0.82
N PHE A 316 13.88 -29.56 -1.17
CA PHE A 316 13.11 -29.83 -2.37
C PHE A 316 12.89 -28.51 -3.10
N SER A 317 13.46 -28.40 -4.29
CA SER A 317 13.51 -27.16 -5.06
C SER A 317 12.13 -26.60 -5.44
N ARG A 318 11.11 -27.45 -5.57
CA ARG A 318 9.74 -27.04 -5.92
C ARG A 318 8.71 -28.05 -5.39
N CYS A 319 7.84 -27.63 -4.49
CA CYS A 319 6.71 -28.39 -3.99
C CYS A 319 5.44 -27.55 -4.14
N ASN A 320 4.40 -28.15 -4.71
CA ASN A 320 3.05 -27.61 -4.69
C ASN A 320 2.34 -28.14 -3.43
N LEU A 321 2.03 -27.26 -2.49
CA LEU A 321 1.50 -27.60 -1.17
C LEU A 321 0.07 -27.10 -1.05
N GLN A 322 -0.89 -27.99 -0.76
CA GLN A 322 -2.24 -27.56 -0.41
C GLN A 322 -2.22 -26.86 0.96
N ILE A 323 -3.02 -25.81 1.10
CA ILE A 323 -3.24 -25.05 2.33
C ILE A 323 -4.62 -25.41 2.87
N ALA A 324 -4.70 -25.73 4.17
CA ALA A 324 -5.96 -26.02 4.83
C ALA A 324 -6.82 -24.76 4.95
N SER A 325 -8.14 -24.90 4.91
CA SER A 325 -9.08 -23.78 5.03
C SER A 325 -9.00 -23.06 6.38
N ASP A 326 -8.52 -23.76 7.41
CA ASP A 326 -8.29 -23.33 8.79
C ASP A 326 -6.79 -23.17 9.11
N CYS A 327 -5.93 -23.08 8.08
CA CYS A 327 -4.51 -22.87 8.26
C CYS A 327 -4.22 -21.58 9.05
N THR A 328 -3.35 -21.66 10.04
CA THR A 328 -2.95 -20.52 10.89
C THR A 328 -1.71 -19.81 10.34
N PHE A 329 -1.67 -18.48 10.42
CA PHE A 329 -0.54 -17.67 9.93
C PHE A 329 0.00 -16.71 11.01
N PRO A 330 1.27 -16.25 10.92
CA PRO A 330 1.90 -15.50 12.02
C PRO A 330 1.34 -14.12 12.26
N GLY A 331 1.01 -13.82 13.52
CA GLY A 331 0.37 -12.56 13.90
C GLY A 331 -1.13 -12.55 13.60
N ASP A 332 -1.77 -13.72 13.72
CA ASP A 332 -3.19 -13.97 13.50
C ASP A 332 -3.70 -13.56 12.10
N GLN A 333 -2.78 -13.58 11.13
CA GLN A 333 -3.06 -13.27 9.73
C GLN A 333 -3.98 -14.31 9.09
N ASN A 334 -4.75 -13.88 8.08
CA ASN A 334 -5.41 -14.77 7.12
C ASN A 334 -4.50 -15.05 5.90
N LEU A 335 -4.89 -15.99 5.03
CA LEU A 335 -4.11 -16.38 3.84
C LEU A 335 -3.83 -15.21 2.89
N GLY A 336 -4.77 -14.26 2.74
CA GLY A 336 -4.59 -13.08 1.89
C GLY A 336 -3.53 -12.14 2.42
N GLU A 337 -3.62 -11.79 3.70
CA GLU A 337 -2.64 -10.94 4.41
C GLU A 337 -1.24 -11.57 4.43
N PHE A 338 -1.17 -12.89 4.61
CA PHE A 338 0.08 -13.63 4.52
C PHE A 338 0.64 -13.60 3.08
N ALA A 339 -0.18 -13.81 2.06
CA ALA A 339 0.25 -13.85 0.67
C ALA A 339 0.79 -12.50 0.14
N VAL A 340 0.27 -11.37 0.62
CA VAL A 340 0.74 -10.01 0.22
C VAL A 340 1.92 -9.49 1.03
N THR A 341 2.38 -10.22 2.05
CA THR A 341 3.50 -9.79 2.88
C THR A 341 4.78 -9.69 2.05
N ASP A 342 5.48 -8.55 2.09
CA ASP A 342 6.77 -8.38 1.42
C ASP A 342 7.85 -9.25 2.10
N PHE A 343 8.07 -10.44 1.54
CA PHE A 343 9.00 -11.45 2.03
C PHE A 343 10.47 -11.14 1.67
N LYS A 344 10.94 -9.95 2.05
CA LYS A 344 12.32 -9.48 1.84
C LYS A 344 13.36 -10.54 2.23
N ASN A 345 14.34 -10.76 1.35
CA ASN A 345 15.41 -11.74 1.46
C ASN A 345 14.98 -13.23 1.38
N ASN A 346 13.75 -13.51 0.95
CA ASN A 346 13.18 -14.85 0.76
C ASN A 346 13.36 -15.78 2.00
N PRO A 347 12.81 -15.40 3.18
CA PRO A 347 13.01 -16.06 4.46
C PRO A 347 12.35 -17.45 4.51
N TYR A 348 12.71 -18.27 5.51
CA TYR A 348 12.01 -19.52 5.79
C TYR A 348 11.02 -19.35 6.94
N TYR A 349 9.88 -20.03 6.85
CA TYR A 349 8.89 -20.18 7.91
C TYR A 349 8.79 -21.65 8.28
N ASN A 350 8.70 -21.97 9.57
CA ASN A 350 8.33 -23.31 10.02
C ASN A 350 6.88 -23.58 9.61
N VAL A 351 6.57 -24.83 9.25
CA VAL A 351 5.21 -25.25 8.90
C VAL A 351 4.84 -26.57 9.55
N THR A 352 3.55 -26.77 9.75
CA THR A 352 2.95 -28.06 10.12
C THR A 352 2.08 -28.59 8.98
N PHE A 353 1.94 -29.90 8.93
CA PHE A 353 1.05 -30.60 8.00
C PHE A 353 0.02 -31.41 8.79
N ASP A 354 -1.09 -31.76 8.16
CA ASP A 354 -1.98 -32.83 8.66
C ASP A 354 -1.54 -34.22 8.14
N ALA A 355 -2.30 -35.25 8.51
CA ALA A 355 -2.06 -36.63 8.10
C ALA A 355 -2.17 -36.87 6.58
N ASP A 356 -2.84 -35.98 5.84
CA ASP A 356 -3.02 -36.01 4.38
C ASP A 356 -1.98 -35.17 3.63
N GLY A 357 -1.08 -34.48 4.36
CA GLY A 357 0.01 -33.66 3.83
C GLY A 357 -0.39 -32.22 3.50
N VAL A 358 -1.52 -31.73 4.03
CA VAL A 358 -2.02 -30.36 3.84
C VAL A 358 -1.40 -29.42 4.89
N LEU A 359 -0.98 -28.22 4.50
CA LEU A 359 -0.42 -27.20 5.41
C LEU A 359 -1.47 -26.69 6.40
N THR A 360 -1.18 -26.78 7.69
CA THR A 360 -2.07 -26.37 8.80
C THR A 360 -1.56 -25.17 9.61
N SER A 361 -0.26 -24.85 9.53
CA SER A 361 0.26 -23.60 10.09
C SER A 361 1.51 -23.10 9.38
N PHE A 362 1.72 -21.78 9.45
CA PHE A 362 2.98 -21.10 9.20
C PHE A 362 3.44 -20.40 10.49
N GLN A 363 4.73 -20.47 10.79
CA GLN A 363 5.35 -19.87 11.98
C GLN A 363 6.67 -19.20 11.61
N LYS A 364 6.90 -17.97 12.09
CA LYS A 364 8.19 -17.28 11.89
C LYS A 364 9.30 -18.05 12.61
N VAL A 365 10.41 -18.30 11.90
CA VAL A 365 11.64 -18.79 12.53
C VAL A 365 12.15 -17.71 13.49
N LYS A 366 12.46 -18.09 14.73
CA LYS A 366 12.96 -17.20 15.78
C LYS A 366 14.47 -16.94 15.63
#